data_AF-A0A1Z8VV09-F1
#
_entry.id   AF-A0A1Z8VV09-F1
#
_cell.length_a   1.000
_cell.length_b   1.000
_cell.length_c   1.000
_cell.angle_alpha   90.00
_cell.angle_beta   90.00
_cell.angle_gamma   90.00
#
_symmetry.space_group_name_H-M   'P 1'
#
loop_
_entity.id
_entity.type
_entity.pdbx_description
1 polymer ?
#
loop_
_entity_poly.entity_id
_entity_poly.type
_entity_poly.pdbx_seq_one_letter_code
_entity_poly.pdbx_strand_id
1 'polypeptide(L)' 'MKTLWVLLIFLGDIQQDEVYTNDLDLCLQLQQKVLMQNQMQLIAGNMRLHAWCIPKKVKDSK' A
#
# COMPACT_ATOMS: atom_id res chain seq x y z
N MET A 1 6.29 18.89 10.99
CA MET A 1 6.31 18.05 9.77
C MET A 1 6.16 16.61 10.20
N LYS A 2 4.95 16.05 10.11
CA LYS A 2 4.73 14.62 10.33
C LYS A 2 4.88 13.92 8.97
N THR A 3 5.79 12.95 8.88
CA THR A 3 5.88 12.10 7.69
C THR A 3 4.74 11.08 7.78
N LEU A 4 3.82 11.10 6.82
CA LEU A 4 2.88 10.00 6.64
C LEU A 4 3.45 9.01 5.65
N TRP A 5 3.08 7.76 5.80
CA TRP A 5 3.39 6.71 4.85
C TRP A 5 2.12 6.35 4.11
N VAL A 6 2.23 6.14 2.81
CA VAL A 6 1.11 5.76 1.97
C VAL A 6 1.43 4.43 1.33
N LEU A 7 0.55 3.46 1.55
CA LEU A 7 0.55 2.20 0.85
C LEU A 7 -0.23 2.37 -0.44
N LEU A 8 0.49 2.32 -1.56
CA LEU A 8 -0.08 2.25 -2.90
C LEU A 8 -0.27 0.79 -3.28
N ILE A 9 -1.46 0.43 -3.75
CA ILE A 9 -1.79 -0.92 -4.19
C ILE A 9 -2.19 -0.88 -5.66
N PHE A 10 -1.64 -1.82 -6.43
CA PHE A 10 -1.92 -1.99 -7.85
C PHE A 10 -2.34 -3.43 -8.10
N LEU A 11 -3.37 -3.61 -8.93
CA LEU A 11 -3.77 -4.90 -9.46
C LEU A 11 -3.42 -4.90 -10.95
N GLY A 12 -2.31 -5.56 -11.31
CA GLY A 12 -1.67 -5.33 -12.61
C GLY A 12 -1.22 -3.88 -12.74
N ASP A 13 -1.64 -3.20 -13.82
CA ASP A 13 -1.33 -1.78 -14.08
C ASP A 13 -2.37 -0.81 -13.49
N ILE A 14 -3.42 -1.32 -12.84
CA ILE A 14 -4.53 -0.51 -12.32
C ILE A 14 -4.25 -0.14 -10.87
N GLN A 15 -3.97 1.14 -10.62
CA GLN A 15 -3.90 1.70 -9.28
C GLN A 15 -5.26 1.58 -8.60
N GLN A 16 -5.27 1.01 -7.40
CA GLN A 16 -6.43 0.97 -6.51
C GLN A 16 -6.38 2.18 -5.56
N ASP A 17 -6.89 2.03 -4.34
CA ASP A 17 -6.91 3.10 -3.34
C ASP A 17 -5.56 3.27 -2.61
N GLU A 18 -5.33 4.50 -2.15
CA GLU A 18 -4.23 4.87 -1.27
C GLU A 18 -4.60 4.61 0.20
N VAL A 19 -3.79 3.83 0.93
CA VAL A 19 -3.97 3.64 2.38
C VAL A 19 -2.94 4.46 3.14
N TYR A 20 -3.41 5.37 3.97
CA TYR A 20 -2.56 6.27 4.75
C TYR A 20 -2.23 5.66 6.11
N THR A 21 -0.96 5.63 6.46
CA THR A 21 -0.46 5.18 7.77
C THR A 21 0.41 6.26 8.41
N ASN A 22 0.42 6.25 9.74
CA ASN A 22 1.23 7.16 10.54
C ASN A 22 2.66 6.65 10.78
N ASP A 23 2.95 5.40 10.42
CA ASP A 23 4.17 4.67 10.74
C ASP A 23 4.61 3.82 9.53
N LEU A 24 5.93 3.72 9.32
CA LEU A 24 6.55 2.89 8.31
C LEU A 24 6.31 1.40 8.58
N ASP A 25 6.48 0.95 9.82
CA ASP A 25 6.36 -0.45 10.20
C ASP A 25 4.94 -0.95 9.93
N LEU A 26 3.93 -0.13 10.26
CA LEU A 26 2.54 -0.42 9.92
C LEU A 26 2.33 -0.49 8.40
N CYS A 27 2.94 0.41 7.63
CA CYS A 27 2.85 0.38 6.18
C CYS A 27 3.44 -0.93 5.61
N LEU A 28 4.64 -1.31 6.05
CA LEU A 28 5.34 -2.52 5.61
C LEU A 28 4.58 -3.81 6.00
N GLN A 29 3.98 -3.83 7.19
CA GLN A 29 3.12 -4.95 7.61
C GLN A 29 1.90 -5.10 6.72
N LEU A 30 1.23 -3.99 6.37
CA LEU A 30 0.10 -4.01 5.46
C LEU A 30 0.53 -4.39 4.04
N GLN A 31 1.67 -3.89 3.57
CA GLN A 31 2.26 -4.26 2.28
C GLN A 31 2.48 -5.78 2.20
N GLN A 32 3.09 -6.39 3.21
CA GLN A 32 3.30 -7.84 3.24
C GLN A 32 1.97 -8.61 3.20
N LYS A 33 0.96 -8.18 3.98
CA LYS A 33 -0.38 -8.80 3.95
C LYS A 33 -1.02 -8.74 2.57
N VAL A 34 -0.88 -7.62 1.85
CA VAL A 34 -1.39 -7.47 0.48
C VAL A 34 -0.63 -8.40 -0.47
N LEU A 35 0.70 -8.43 -0.40
CA LEU A 35 1.51 -9.28 -1.27
C LEU A 35 1.31 -10.78 -1.02
N MET A 36 0.96 -11.19 0.20
CA MET A 36 0.60 -12.59 0.51
C MET A 36 -0.63 -13.07 -0.27
N GLN A 37 -1.52 -12.17 -0.70
CA GLN A 37 -2.67 -12.55 -1.52
C GLN A 37 -2.26 -13.09 -2.90
N ASN A 38 -1.08 -12.73 -3.40
CA ASN A 38 -0.53 -13.33 -4.63
C ASN A 38 -0.25 -14.82 -4.49
N GLN A 39 0.12 -15.27 -3.29
CA GLN A 39 0.44 -16.68 -3.02
C GLN A 39 -0.83 -17.51 -2.83
N MET A 40 -1.89 -16.90 -2.30
CA MET A 40 -3.15 -17.59 -2.04
C MET A 40 -4.13 -17.58 -3.22
N GLN A 41 -3.91 -16.78 -4.28
CA GLN A 41 -4.73 -16.68 -5.50
C GLN A 41 -6.27 -16.66 -5.28
N LEU A 42 -6.75 -16.31 -4.08
CA LEU A 42 -8.17 -16.40 -3.74
C LEU A 42 -9.02 -15.29 -4.37
N ILE A 43 -8.41 -14.13 -4.68
CA ILE A 43 -9.17 -12.89 -5.00
C ILE A 43 -8.77 -12.29 -6.36
N ALA A 44 -7.49 -12.37 -6.74
CA ALA A 44 -6.95 -11.66 -7.91
C ALA A 44 -6.89 -12.50 -9.21
N GLY A 45 -7.22 -13.80 -9.16
CA GLY A 45 -7.10 -14.69 -10.33
C GLY A 45 -5.66 -14.70 -10.90
N ASN A 46 -5.51 -14.42 -12.20
CA ASN A 46 -4.20 -14.35 -12.89
C ASN A 46 -3.50 -12.98 -12.75
N MET A 47 -4.09 -12.03 -12.02
CA MET A 47 -3.50 -10.69 -11.85
C MET A 47 -2.62 -10.67 -10.59
N ARG A 48 -1.43 -10.07 -10.72
CA ARG A 48 -0.53 -9.86 -9.58
C ARG A 48 -0.84 -8.54 -8.91
N LEU A 49 -0.88 -8.59 -7.59
CA LEU A 49 -0.89 -7.42 -6.72
C LEU A 49 0.53 -6.91 -6.57
N HIS A 50 0.69 -5.61 -6.75
CA HIS A 50 1.90 -4.89 -6.38
C HIS A 50 1.55 -3.86 -5.30
N ALA A 51 2.41 -3.72 -4.30
CA ALA A 51 2.16 -2.82 -3.19
C ALA A 51 3.45 -2.13 -2.76
N TRP A 52 3.39 -0.82 -2.54
CA TRP A 52 4.54 0.03 -2.21
C TRP A 52 4.23 1.01 -1.09
N CYS A 53 5.16 1.15 -0.15
CA CYS A 53 5.13 2.17 0.88
C CYS A 53 5.95 3.38 0.47
N ILE A 54 5.30 4.53 0.32
CA ILE A 54 5.95 5.79 -0.05
C ILE A 54 5.78 6.85 1.05
N PRO A 55 6.83 7.59 1.41
CA PRO A 55 6.72 8.68 2.36
C PRO A 55 6.04 9.89 1.70
N LYS A 56 4.93 10.35 2.25
CA LYS A 56 4.20 11.54 1.79
C LYS A 56 4.39 12.66 2.81
N LYS A 57 4.99 13.76 2.36
CA LYS A 57 5.09 15.00 3.15
C LYS A 57 3.74 15.69 3.09
N VAL A 58 2.91 15.49 4.12
CA VAL A 58 1.65 16.23 4.23
C VAL A 58 1.99 17.59 4.83
N LYS A 59 1.70 18.67 4.08
CA LYS A 59 1.66 20.01 4.66
C LYS A 59 0.47 20.01 5.61
N ASP A 60 0.71 20.31 6.89
CA ASP A 60 -0.36 20.66 7.82
C ASP A 60 -1.16 21.80 7.16
N SER A 61 -2.34 21.48 6.63
CA SER A 61 -3.26 22.51 6.15
C SER A 61 -3.74 23.24 7.41
N LYS A 62 -3.21 24.45 7.59
CA LYS A 62 -3.68 25.42 8.57
C LYS A 62 -5.10 25.86 8.23
#